data_AF-A0A5Q4SGG8-F1
#
_entry.id   AF-A0A5Q4SGG8-F1
#
_cell.length_a   1.000
_cell.length_b   1.000
_cell.length_c   1.000
_cell.angle_alpha   90.00
_cell.angle_beta   90.00
_cell.angle_gamma   90.00
#
_symmetry.space_group_name_H-M   'P 1'
#
loop_
_entity.id
_entity.type
_entity.pdbx_description
1 polymer ?
#
loop_
_entity_poly.entity_id
_entity_poly.type
_entity_poly.pdbx_seq_one_letter_code
_entity_poly.pdbx_strand_id
1 'polypeptide(L)'
;MGCTNSYEVTSGYLWEYMAVFKWNETAGEWNECMYTDGWYSNSSTVYKYQIYAYSEDWGGWCGKGSYGLMNFSEMVYNGKNVFPDGVPGIWSGYHDGLGISQASSSSSPPAPEWVDENGVVDPDQAPDTVKVLGSDGEVATDGDGNPIEVDPMPATPSAETANTDGGVRTLTTDDDGLTTEKVAVDLTRPQGVR
;
A
#
# COMPACT_ATOMS: atom_id res chain seq x y z
N MET A 1 -39.41 20.82 -5.58
CA MET A 1 -38.09 21.37 -5.96
C MET A 1 -37.06 20.51 -5.27
N GLY A 2 -36.47 19.55 -6.00
CA GLY A 2 -35.36 18.74 -5.49
C GLY A 2 -34.06 19.37 -5.97
N CYS A 3 -33.18 19.72 -5.04
CA CYS A 3 -31.81 20.13 -5.37
C CYS A 3 -30.96 18.86 -5.41
N THR A 4 -30.79 18.30 -6.60
CA THR A 4 -29.69 17.38 -6.88
C THR A 4 -28.50 18.24 -7.28
N ASN A 5 -27.47 18.34 -6.44
CA ASN A 5 -26.17 18.81 -6.90
C ASN A 5 -25.47 17.60 -7.52
N SER A 6 -25.70 17.38 -8.81
CA SER A 6 -24.92 16.44 -9.59
C SER A 6 -23.52 17.03 -9.76
N TYR A 7 -22.50 16.40 -9.16
CA TYR A 7 -21.12 16.68 -9.54
C TYR A 7 -20.83 15.94 -10.84
N GLU A 8 -21.16 16.55 -11.98
CA GLU A 8 -20.67 16.13 -13.30
C GLU A 8 -19.30 16.75 -13.55
N VAL A 9 -18.30 16.28 -12.82
CA VAL A 9 -16.91 16.68 -13.04
C VAL A 9 -16.15 15.41 -13.36
N THR A 10 -15.37 15.42 -14.44
CA THR A 10 -14.38 14.37 -14.74
C THR A 10 -13.68 14.00 -13.45
N SER A 11 -13.89 12.77 -12.95
CA SER A 11 -13.20 12.28 -11.76
C SER A 11 -11.71 12.45 -11.99
N GLY A 12 -11.02 13.01 -10.99
CA GLY A 12 -9.58 13.21 -11.03
C GLY A 12 -8.83 11.88 -11.22
N TYR A 13 -7.52 11.94 -11.16
CA TYR A 13 -6.75 10.71 -11.13
C TYR A 13 -6.88 10.08 -9.75
N LEU A 14 -7.21 8.78 -9.71
CA LEU A 14 -7.14 7.91 -8.54
C LEU A 14 -5.73 7.37 -8.44
N TRP A 15 -5.19 7.39 -7.23
CA TRP A 15 -3.82 7.01 -6.92
C TRP A 15 -3.86 5.94 -5.84
N GLU A 16 -3.08 4.89 -6.02
CA GLU A 16 -2.97 3.82 -5.03
C GLU A 16 -1.49 3.48 -4.78
N TYR A 17 -1.17 3.19 -3.52
CA TYR A 17 0.11 2.71 -3.05
C TYR A 17 -0.15 1.54 -2.09
N MET A 18 0.71 0.52 -2.13
CA MET A 18 0.58 -0.65 -1.28
C MET A 18 1.88 -0.91 -0.54
N ALA A 19 1.77 -1.17 0.76
CA ALA A 19 2.87 -1.60 1.61
C ALA A 19 2.49 -2.85 2.40
N VAL A 20 3.44 -3.76 2.53
CA VAL A 20 3.31 -5.05 3.18
C VAL A 20 4.19 -5.06 4.41
N PHE A 21 3.57 -5.30 5.55
CA PHE A 21 4.22 -5.35 6.85
C PHE A 21 4.27 -6.79 7.36
N LYS A 22 5.34 -7.15 8.04
CA LYS A 22 5.51 -8.43 8.74
C LYS A 22 5.59 -8.19 10.24
N TRP A 23 4.86 -9.02 10.99
CA TRP A 23 4.91 -9.00 12.44
C TRP A 23 6.16 -9.70 12.97
N ASN A 24 6.90 -9.01 13.84
CA ASN A 24 7.98 -9.59 14.63
C ASN A 24 7.44 -9.96 16.02
N GLU A 25 7.21 -11.26 16.26
CA GLU A 25 6.69 -11.75 17.53
C GLU A 25 7.62 -11.49 18.72
N THR A 26 8.94 -11.48 18.49
CA THR A 26 9.93 -11.32 19.57
C THR A 26 9.99 -9.88 20.04
N ALA A 27 9.93 -8.93 19.10
CA ALA A 27 9.97 -7.51 19.39
C ALA A 27 8.57 -6.91 19.67
N GLY A 28 7.50 -7.58 19.22
CA GLY A 28 6.14 -7.08 19.34
C GLY A 28 5.87 -5.86 18.45
N GLU A 29 6.46 -5.82 17.25
CA GLU A 29 6.37 -4.68 16.33
C GLU A 29 6.13 -5.13 14.88
N TRP A 30 5.61 -4.22 14.06
CA TRP A 30 5.43 -4.40 12.61
C TRP A 30 6.61 -3.79 11.85
N ASN A 31 7.22 -4.57 10.96
CA ASN A 31 8.31 -4.12 10.10
C ASN A 31 7.83 -4.07 8.65
N GLU A 32 8.18 -3.02 7.91
CA GLU A 32 7.90 -2.96 6.48
C GLU A 32 8.77 -3.98 5.75
N CYS A 33 8.14 -4.76 4.88
CA CYS A 33 8.84 -5.71 4.04
C CYS A 33 8.87 -5.23 2.59
N MET A 34 7.70 -5.08 1.96
CA MET A 34 7.60 -4.78 0.52
C MET A 34 6.67 -3.60 0.29
N TYR A 35 6.88 -2.89 -0.81
CA TYR A 35 5.99 -1.81 -1.21
C TYR A 35 5.96 -1.61 -2.74
N THR A 36 4.95 -0.92 -3.25
CA THR A 36 4.92 -0.45 -4.65
C THR A 36 5.94 0.65 -4.88
N ASP A 37 6.82 0.53 -5.87
CA ASP A 37 7.94 1.47 -6.14
C ASP A 37 7.58 2.96 -6.33
N GLY A 38 6.29 3.27 -6.35
CA GLY A 38 5.76 4.60 -6.15
C GLY A 38 4.25 4.53 -6.11
N TRP A 39 3.63 5.69 -6.24
CA TRP A 39 2.21 5.77 -6.43
C TRP A 39 1.82 5.42 -7.86
N TYR A 40 0.85 4.53 -8.00
CA TYR A 40 0.28 4.17 -9.28
C TYR A 40 -1.05 4.90 -9.45
N SER A 41 -1.22 5.56 -10.59
CA SER A 41 -2.48 6.21 -10.91
C SER A 41 -3.13 5.60 -12.15
N ASN A 42 -4.43 5.80 -12.30
CA ASN A 42 -5.11 5.51 -13.56
C ASN A 42 -4.48 6.32 -14.71
N SER A 43 -4.40 5.72 -15.89
CA SER A 43 -3.87 6.35 -17.10
C SER A 43 -4.90 7.27 -17.79
N SER A 44 -6.17 7.07 -17.48
CA SER A 44 -7.29 7.87 -17.98
C SER A 44 -8.45 7.85 -16.99
N THR A 45 -9.38 8.81 -17.08
CA THR A 45 -10.58 8.80 -16.23
C THR A 45 -11.37 7.50 -16.43
N VAL A 46 -11.55 6.75 -15.35
CA VAL A 46 -12.25 5.46 -15.33
C VAL A 46 -13.34 5.44 -14.27
N TYR A 47 -14.35 4.59 -14.48
CA TYR A 47 -15.37 4.30 -13.47
C TYR A 47 -14.77 3.53 -12.28
N LYS A 48 -13.82 2.63 -12.55
CA LYS A 48 -13.16 1.82 -11.53
C LYS A 48 -11.66 1.71 -11.80
N TYR A 49 -10.87 1.93 -10.76
CA TYR A 49 -9.43 1.65 -10.74
C TYR A 49 -9.17 0.47 -9.80
N GLN A 50 -8.24 -0.42 -10.18
CA GLN A 50 -7.84 -1.57 -9.35
C GLN A 50 -6.35 -1.83 -9.49
N ILE A 51 -5.64 -1.87 -8.37
CA ILE A 51 -4.29 -2.41 -8.31
C ILE A 51 -4.28 -3.87 -7.85
N TYR A 52 -3.48 -4.66 -8.54
CA TYR A 52 -3.14 -6.02 -8.19
C TYR A 52 -1.64 -6.10 -7.92
N ALA A 53 -1.26 -6.06 -6.66
CA ALA A 53 0.11 -6.32 -6.25
C ALA A 53 0.42 -7.82 -6.35
N TYR A 54 1.53 -8.15 -7.01
CA TYR A 54 2.08 -9.50 -7.03
C TYR A 54 3.60 -9.46 -6.83
N SER A 55 4.19 -10.63 -6.56
CA SER A 55 5.61 -10.87 -6.42
C SER A 55 5.81 -12.35 -6.64
N GLU A 56 6.81 -12.75 -7.41
CA GLU A 56 7.10 -14.19 -7.58
C GLU A 56 7.73 -14.78 -6.31
N ASP A 57 8.20 -13.92 -5.39
CA ASP A 57 9.05 -14.28 -4.24
C ASP A 57 8.45 -13.83 -2.88
N TRP A 58 7.12 -13.65 -2.81
CA TRP A 58 6.39 -13.18 -1.61
C TRP A 58 6.83 -13.84 -0.29
N GLY A 59 7.04 -15.16 -0.31
CA GLY A 59 7.45 -15.93 0.87
C GLY A 59 8.96 -16.11 1.02
N GLY A 60 9.74 -15.77 -0.01
CA GLY A 60 11.20 -15.85 0.02
C GLY A 60 11.80 -14.68 0.78
N TRP A 61 11.34 -13.46 0.47
CA TRP A 61 11.99 -12.24 0.96
C TRP A 61 11.47 -11.77 2.32
N CYS A 62 10.15 -11.65 2.48
CA CYS A 62 9.59 -11.40 3.82
C CYS A 62 9.72 -12.63 4.74
N GLY A 63 10.11 -13.78 4.18
CA GLY A 63 10.22 -15.04 4.89
C GLY A 63 8.86 -15.64 5.24
N LYS A 64 8.82 -16.41 6.33
CA LYS A 64 7.57 -16.94 6.89
C LYS A 64 7.12 -16.11 8.07
N GLY A 65 5.81 -16.02 8.29
CA GLY A 65 5.24 -15.33 9.44
C GLY A 65 3.90 -14.69 9.13
N SER A 66 3.52 -13.77 10.00
CA SER A 66 2.26 -13.06 9.96
C SER A 66 2.40 -11.73 9.22
N TYR A 67 1.45 -11.45 8.33
CA TYR A 67 1.47 -10.27 7.47
C TYR A 67 0.26 -9.39 7.67
N GLY A 68 0.43 -8.11 7.36
CA GLY A 68 -0.69 -7.25 7.05
C GLY A 68 -0.33 -6.26 5.97
N LEU A 69 -1.36 -5.83 5.27
CA LEU A 69 -1.24 -5.03 4.05
C LEU A 69 -1.94 -3.69 4.29
N MET A 70 -1.21 -2.61 4.07
CA MET A 70 -1.74 -1.25 3.96
C MET A 70 -1.96 -0.92 2.50
N ASN A 71 -3.17 -0.49 2.18
CA ASN A 71 -3.48 0.17 0.92
C ASN A 71 -3.74 1.64 1.21
N PHE A 72 -3.06 2.51 0.49
CA PHE A 72 -3.24 3.94 0.55
C PHE A 72 -3.86 4.39 -0.76
N SER A 73 -4.88 5.24 -0.68
CA SER A 73 -5.57 5.76 -1.84
C SER A 73 -5.60 7.29 -1.79
N GLU A 74 -5.54 7.99 -2.90
CA GLU A 74 -5.76 9.44 -2.95
C GLU A 74 -6.45 9.82 -4.26
N MET A 75 -7.20 10.93 -4.27
CA MET A 75 -7.77 11.47 -5.50
C MET A 75 -7.19 12.85 -5.76
N VAL A 76 -6.47 13.00 -6.87
CA VAL A 76 -5.90 14.29 -7.30
C VAL A 76 -6.72 14.86 -8.44
N TYR A 77 -7.29 16.05 -8.23
CA TYR A 77 -8.07 16.78 -9.22
C TYR A 77 -7.48 18.18 -9.44
N ASN A 78 -7.16 18.51 -10.70
CA ASN A 78 -6.51 19.78 -11.08
C ASN A 78 -5.27 20.13 -10.23
N GLY A 79 -4.44 19.11 -9.96
CA GLY A 79 -3.22 19.26 -9.16
C GLY A 79 -3.46 19.50 -7.67
N LYS A 80 -4.66 19.21 -7.16
CA LYS A 80 -5.02 19.32 -5.75
C LYS A 80 -5.56 17.98 -5.23
N ASN A 81 -5.16 17.61 -4.02
CA ASN A 81 -5.75 16.48 -3.30
C ASN A 81 -7.19 16.81 -2.95
N VAL A 82 -8.07 15.85 -3.21
CA VAL A 82 -9.50 16.00 -2.95
C VAL A 82 -9.84 15.49 -1.55
N PHE A 83 -9.06 14.57 -0.99
CA PHE A 83 -9.20 14.19 0.41
C PHE A 83 -8.43 15.21 1.28
N PRO A 84 -9.15 16.01 2.09
CA PRO A 84 -8.55 17.17 2.78
C PRO A 84 -7.71 16.78 4.00
N ASP A 85 -7.87 15.57 4.52
CA ASP A 85 -7.32 15.11 5.81
C ASP A 85 -6.13 14.16 5.66
N GLY A 86 -5.39 14.27 4.55
CA GLY A 86 -4.25 13.41 4.24
C GLY A 86 -4.63 12.19 3.41
N VAL A 87 -3.66 11.31 3.19
CA VAL A 87 -3.80 10.11 2.36
C VAL A 87 -4.61 9.06 3.13
N PRO A 88 -5.85 8.70 2.72
CA PRO A 88 -6.58 7.64 3.38
C PRO A 88 -5.87 6.29 3.19
N GLY A 89 -5.35 5.77 4.30
CA GLY A 89 -4.82 4.42 4.43
C GLY A 89 -5.87 3.47 5.00
N ILE A 90 -6.00 2.29 4.40
CA ILE A 90 -6.79 1.17 4.90
C ILE A 90 -5.86 0.00 5.19
N TRP A 91 -5.91 -0.47 6.43
CA TRP A 91 -5.36 -1.73 6.85
C TRP A 91 -6.31 -2.85 6.46
N SER A 92 -5.86 -3.72 5.56
CA SER A 92 -6.65 -4.87 5.09
C SER A 92 -6.80 -5.99 6.13
N GLY A 93 -6.27 -5.80 7.35
CA GLY A 93 -6.23 -6.82 8.38
C GLY A 93 -5.04 -7.76 8.28
N TYR A 94 -5.06 -8.76 9.14
CA TYR A 94 -4.09 -9.85 9.19
C TYR A 94 -4.37 -10.88 8.09
N HIS A 95 -3.32 -11.27 7.38
CA HIS A 95 -3.37 -12.33 6.37
C HIS A 95 -2.34 -13.41 6.67
N ASP A 96 -2.83 -14.64 6.90
CA ASP A 96 -2.01 -15.85 6.91
C ASP A 96 -1.63 -16.25 5.48
N GLY A 97 -0.34 -16.50 5.23
CA GLY A 97 0.04 -17.33 4.08
C GLY A 97 0.40 -16.63 2.77
N LEU A 98 0.95 -15.41 2.80
CA LEU A 98 1.69 -14.89 1.63
C LEU A 98 2.98 -15.70 1.34
N GLY A 99 3.41 -16.57 2.27
CA GLY A 99 4.43 -17.59 2.07
C GLY A 99 3.85 -19.01 2.23
N ILE A 100 4.25 -19.89 1.32
CA ILE A 100 3.78 -21.27 1.01
C ILE A 100 3.86 -22.30 2.18
N SER A 101 3.26 -21.97 3.34
CA SER A 101 3.14 -22.72 4.61
C SER A 101 4.33 -22.67 5.60
N GLN A 102 4.09 -22.20 6.83
CA GLN A 102 3.62 -23.02 7.97
C GLN A 102 3.23 -22.16 9.19
N ALA A 103 2.25 -22.69 9.95
CA ALA A 103 1.76 -22.36 11.29
C ALA A 103 1.50 -20.89 11.61
N SER A 104 0.21 -20.54 11.74
CA SER A 104 -0.20 -19.35 12.46
C SER A 104 0.54 -19.34 13.80
N SER A 105 1.01 -18.17 14.18
CA SER A 105 1.28 -17.86 15.58
C SER A 105 0.11 -18.36 16.44
N SER A 106 0.37 -18.74 17.70
CA SER A 106 -0.69 -19.23 18.60
C SER A 106 -1.78 -18.18 18.87
N SER A 107 -1.54 -16.93 18.47
CA SER A 107 -2.45 -15.80 18.55
C SER A 107 -2.24 -14.88 17.34
N SER A 108 -3.33 -14.46 16.69
CA SER A 108 -3.28 -13.43 15.64
C SER A 108 -2.58 -12.18 16.15
N PRO A 109 -1.62 -11.59 15.40
CA PRO A 109 -1.02 -10.32 15.78
C PRO A 109 -2.07 -9.22 15.94
N PRO A 110 -1.82 -8.24 16.82
CA PRO A 110 -2.67 -7.06 16.89
C PRO A 110 -2.55 -6.26 15.59
N ALA A 111 -3.61 -5.51 15.26
CA ALA A 111 -3.46 -4.42 14.31
C ALA A 111 -2.40 -3.43 14.82
N PRO A 112 -1.69 -2.75 13.94
CA PRO A 112 -0.81 -1.66 14.35
C PRO A 112 -1.58 -0.59 15.19
N GLU A 113 -0.96 0.06 16.17
CA GLU A 113 -1.67 0.93 17.13
C GLU A 113 -2.33 2.17 16.50
N TRP A 114 -1.70 2.72 15.47
CA TRP A 114 -2.21 3.75 14.55
C TRP A 114 -3.29 3.28 13.56
N VAL A 115 -3.92 2.13 13.79
CA VAL A 115 -5.05 1.63 12.99
C VAL A 115 -6.26 1.47 13.91
N ASP A 116 -7.38 2.09 13.53
CA ASP A 116 -8.62 2.01 14.31
C ASP A 116 -9.33 0.65 14.18
N GLU A 117 -10.42 0.46 14.93
CA GLU A 117 -11.21 -0.77 14.90
C GLU A 117 -11.88 -1.08 13.54
N ASN A 118 -11.98 -0.08 12.65
CA ASN A 118 -12.51 -0.22 11.30
C ASN A 118 -11.42 -0.49 10.26
N GLY A 119 -10.15 -0.56 10.68
CA GLY A 119 -9.01 -0.72 9.78
C GLY A 119 -8.58 0.57 9.09
N VAL A 120 -9.01 1.74 9.58
CA VAL A 120 -8.59 3.04 9.04
C VAL A 120 -7.28 3.45 9.72
N VAL A 121 -6.30 3.88 8.92
CA VAL A 121 -5.03 4.41 9.43
C VAL A 121 -5.25 5.82 9.97
N ASP A 122 -4.81 6.06 11.20
CA ASP A 122 -4.73 7.38 11.81
C ASP A 122 -3.31 7.95 11.61
N PRO A 123 -3.13 8.91 10.68
CA PRO A 123 -1.81 9.46 10.37
C PRO A 123 -1.19 10.23 11.56
N ASP A 124 -2.00 10.74 12.50
CA ASP A 124 -1.50 11.48 13.66
C ASP A 124 -0.94 10.54 14.74
N GLN A 125 -1.31 9.26 14.70
CA GLN A 125 -0.78 8.23 15.60
C GLN A 125 0.35 7.41 14.97
N ALA A 126 0.68 7.68 13.72
CA ALA A 126 1.76 7.04 13.01
C ALA A 126 3.11 7.20 13.71
N PRO A 127 3.91 6.14 13.86
CA PRO A 127 5.31 6.34 14.17
C PRO A 127 6.00 7.04 13.00
N ASP A 128 6.95 7.93 13.29
CA ASP A 128 7.72 8.63 12.26
C ASP A 128 8.42 7.66 11.30
N THR A 129 8.83 6.49 11.81
CA THR A 129 9.46 5.45 11.01
C THR A 129 9.13 4.05 11.52
N VAL A 130 9.27 3.06 10.62
CA VAL A 130 9.29 1.62 10.93
C VAL A 130 10.56 1.00 10.38
N LYS A 131 10.98 -0.11 10.98
CA LYS A 131 12.13 -0.88 10.49
C LYS A 131 11.78 -1.63 9.21
N VAL A 132 12.79 -1.77 8.37
CA VAL A 132 12.72 -2.54 7.13
C VAL A 132 13.25 -3.95 7.35
N LEU A 133 12.64 -4.95 6.70
CA LEU A 133 13.19 -6.30 6.61
C LEU A 133 14.17 -6.47 5.45
N GLY A 134 15.29 -7.13 5.76
CA GLY A 134 16.31 -7.57 4.85
C GLY A 134 15.98 -8.88 4.14
N SER A 135 16.87 -9.28 3.24
CA SER A 135 16.66 -10.49 2.41
C SER A 135 16.79 -11.82 3.12
N ASP A 136 17.33 -11.80 4.32
CA ASP A 136 17.39 -12.90 5.25
C ASP A 136 16.15 -12.98 6.16
N GLY A 137 15.23 -12.01 6.07
CA GLY A 137 14.04 -11.92 6.90
C GLY A 137 14.29 -11.29 8.28
N GLU A 138 15.50 -10.77 8.52
CA GLU A 138 15.88 -10.00 9.70
C GLU A 138 15.78 -8.50 9.45
N VAL A 139 15.98 -7.66 10.46
CA VAL A 139 15.99 -6.20 10.27
C VAL A 139 17.19 -5.80 9.41
N ALA A 140 16.90 -5.10 8.32
CA ALA A 140 17.88 -4.54 7.40
C ALA A 140 18.77 -3.52 8.11
N THR A 141 20.06 -3.49 7.76
CA THR A 141 21.00 -2.50 8.29
C THR A 141 21.76 -1.76 7.18
N ASP A 142 22.14 -0.52 7.46
CA ASP A 142 22.94 0.32 6.58
C ASP A 142 24.43 -0.11 6.58
N GLY A 143 25.27 0.63 5.85
CA GLY A 143 26.71 0.35 5.77
C GLY A 143 27.47 0.49 7.10
N ASP A 144 26.87 1.16 8.08
CA ASP A 144 27.42 1.41 9.42
C ASP A 144 26.84 0.44 10.48
N GLY A 145 25.88 -0.41 10.08
CA GLY A 145 25.23 -1.40 10.94
C GLY A 145 24.01 -0.87 11.71
N ASN A 146 23.50 0.32 11.37
CA ASN A 146 22.27 0.84 11.97
C ASN A 146 21.05 0.26 11.25
N PRO A 147 19.92 0.01 11.94
CA PRO A 147 18.67 -0.37 11.30
C PRO A 147 18.27 0.62 10.21
N ILE A 148 17.83 0.11 9.07
CA ILE A 148 17.19 0.92 8.04
C ILE A 148 15.74 1.11 8.46
N GLU A 149 15.32 2.37 8.50
CA GLU A 149 13.96 2.77 8.86
C GLU A 149 13.35 3.63 7.74
N VAL A 150 12.04 3.49 7.55
CA VAL A 150 11.26 4.18 6.50
C VAL A 150 10.01 4.79 7.10
N ASP A 151 9.54 5.89 6.50
CA ASP A 151 8.22 6.43 6.82
C ASP A 151 7.16 5.42 6.38
N PRO A 152 6.36 4.88 7.31
CA PRO A 152 5.36 3.88 6.98
C PRO A 152 4.11 4.50 6.33
N MET A 153 4.02 5.85 6.29
CA MET A 153 3.08 6.59 5.46
C MET A 153 3.76 7.01 4.15
N PRO A 154 3.21 6.63 2.97
CA PRO A 154 3.75 7.14 1.73
C PRO A 154 3.56 8.66 1.65
N ALA A 155 4.59 9.35 1.14
CA ALA A 155 4.50 10.77 0.86
C ALA A 155 3.29 11.06 -0.05
N THR A 156 2.59 12.16 0.20
CA THR A 156 1.39 12.54 -0.56
C THR A 156 1.68 12.54 -2.08
N PRO A 157 0.83 11.90 -2.90
CA PRO A 157 1.09 11.82 -4.33
C PRO A 157 1.00 13.20 -4.99
N SER A 158 1.78 13.37 -6.06
CA SER A 158 1.71 14.53 -6.94
C SER A 158 1.79 14.07 -8.39
N ALA A 159 1.36 14.91 -9.34
CA ALA A 159 1.45 14.62 -10.76
C ALA A 159 2.88 14.24 -11.23
N GLU A 160 3.92 14.70 -10.52
CA GLU A 160 5.33 14.38 -10.84
C GLU A 160 5.73 12.98 -10.36
N THR A 161 5.07 12.46 -9.32
CA THR A 161 5.32 11.13 -8.75
C THR A 161 4.35 10.08 -9.30
N ALA A 162 3.58 10.41 -10.34
CA ALA A 162 2.63 9.50 -10.99
C ALA A 162 3.35 8.40 -11.74
N ASN A 163 3.15 7.16 -11.29
CA ASN A 163 3.41 6.03 -12.14
C ASN A 163 2.16 5.71 -12.98
N THR A 164 2.04 6.38 -14.12
CA THR A 164 0.94 6.19 -15.10
C THR A 164 1.25 5.14 -16.16
N ASP A 165 2.53 4.86 -16.39
CA ASP A 165 3.00 3.96 -17.45
C ASP A 165 3.60 2.64 -16.92
N GLY A 166 3.77 2.52 -15.60
CA GLY A 166 4.29 1.31 -14.95
C GLY A 166 3.22 0.24 -14.73
N GLY A 167 3.71 -0.98 -14.45
CA GLY A 167 2.89 -2.18 -14.28
C GLY A 167 2.32 -2.72 -15.60
N VAL A 168 1.64 -3.86 -15.52
CA VAL A 168 0.89 -4.43 -16.65
C VAL A 168 -0.56 -3.97 -16.56
N ARG A 169 -0.97 -3.15 -17.54
CA ARG A 169 -2.26 -2.46 -17.52
C ARG A 169 -3.27 -3.12 -18.45
N THR A 170 -4.52 -3.20 -18.00
CA THR A 170 -5.66 -3.64 -18.80
C THR A 170 -6.82 -2.69 -18.60
N LEU A 171 -7.36 -2.17 -19.70
CA LEU A 171 -8.57 -1.34 -19.72
C LEU A 171 -9.71 -2.15 -20.33
N THR A 172 -10.82 -2.26 -19.61
CA THR A 172 -12.03 -2.94 -20.08
C THR A 172 -13.23 -2.02 -19.98
N THR A 173 -14.12 -2.08 -20.96
CA THR A 173 -15.43 -1.41 -20.95
C THR A 173 -16.51 -2.47 -20.89
N ASP A 174 -17.45 -2.33 -19.95
CA ASP A 174 -18.61 -3.23 -19.87
C ASP A 174 -19.74 -2.83 -20.84
N ASP A 175 -20.82 -3.62 -20.85
CA ASP A 175 -21.97 -3.43 -21.73
C ASP A 175 -22.74 -2.12 -21.44
N ASP A 176 -22.57 -1.54 -20.24
CA ASP A 176 -23.14 -0.27 -19.83
C ASP A 176 -22.23 0.94 -20.18
N GLY A 177 -21.06 0.67 -20.79
CA GLY A 177 -20.09 1.70 -21.18
C GLY A 177 -19.17 2.14 -20.05
N LEU A 178 -19.18 1.46 -18.90
CA LEU A 178 -18.33 1.81 -17.76
C LEU A 178 -16.93 1.20 -17.93
N THR A 179 -15.92 2.05 -17.76
CA THR A 179 -14.51 1.68 -17.92
C THR A 179 -13.89 1.26 -16.60
N THR A 180 -13.19 0.14 -16.59
CA THR A 180 -12.34 -0.32 -15.49
C THR A 180 -10.90 -0.41 -15.96
N GLU A 181 -9.98 0.24 -15.26
CA GLU A 181 -8.54 0.03 -15.43
C GLU A 181 -8.02 -0.85 -14.31
N LYS A 182 -7.29 -1.91 -14.69
CA LYS A 182 -6.57 -2.81 -13.80
C LYS A 182 -5.08 -2.65 -14.04
N VAL A 183 -4.31 -2.56 -12.97
CA VAL A 183 -2.85 -2.49 -13.02
C VAL A 183 -2.28 -3.62 -12.17
N ALA A 184 -1.55 -4.53 -12.80
CA ALA A 184 -0.75 -5.51 -12.08
C ALA A 184 0.63 -4.92 -11.82
N VAL A 185 1.04 -4.86 -10.56
CA VAL A 185 2.29 -4.23 -10.12
C VAL A 185 3.15 -5.25 -9.38
N ASP A 186 4.44 -5.29 -9.71
CA ASP A 186 5.41 -6.01 -8.91
C ASP A 186 5.69 -5.22 -7.65
N LEU A 187 5.54 -5.86 -6.50
CA LEU A 187 6.02 -5.25 -5.27
C LEU A 187 7.54 -5.24 -5.28
N THR A 188 8.06 -4.10 -4.88
CA THR A 188 9.48 -3.82 -4.85
C THR A 188 9.98 -3.80 -3.41
N ARG A 189 11.30 -3.67 -3.35
CA ARG A 189 12.07 -3.76 -2.13
C ARG A 189 12.60 -2.38 -1.78
N PRO A 190 12.59 -1.97 -0.51
CA PRO A 190 13.41 -0.87 -0.04
C PRO A 190 14.83 -0.95 -0.59
N GLN A 191 15.23 0.05 -1.37
CA GLN A 191 16.54 0.05 -2.04
C GLN A 191 17.67 0.34 -1.03
N GLY A 192 18.83 -0.28 -1.23
CA GLY A 192 20.01 -0.09 -0.37
C GLY A 192 20.13 -1.06 0.80
N VAL A 193 19.18 -1.99 0.93
CA VAL A 193 19.18 -3.07 1.93
C VAL A 193 20.11 -4.21 1.47
N ARG A 194 21.15 -4.50 2.25
CA ARG A 194 21.96 -5.73 2.12
C ARG A 194 21.39 -6.83 2.98
#